data_AF-R7BWE9-F1
#
_entry.id   AF-R7BWE9-F1
#
_cell.length_a   1.000
_cell.length_b   1.000
_cell.length_c   1.000
_cell.angle_alpha   90.00
_cell.angle_beta   90.00
_cell.angle_gamma   90.00
#
_symmetry.space_group_name_H-M   'P 1'
#
loop_
_entity.id
_entity.type
_entity.pdbx_description
1 polymer ?
#
loop_
_entity_poly.entity_id
_entity_poly.type
_entity_poly.pdbx_seq_one_letter_code
_entity_poly.pdbx_strand_id
1 'polypeptide(L)'
;MKMLVSKMPLVIGEFYETVLKPMALEKGGITAMTIVPLGALAVKTSPLLIRSYIPELQDAGVVNGSGDIIDLDRLQVFALDYLKKQPFELAGYKAMPEDVQKLYDLSVKYAL
;
A
#
# COMPACT_ATOMS: atom_id res chain seq x y z
N MET A 1 15.39 1.78 5.68
CA MET A 1 14.75 2.10 6.98
C MET A 1 13.88 0.92 7.44
N LYS A 2 13.46 0.86 8.71
CA LYS A 2 12.68 -0.29 9.23
C LYS A 2 11.34 0.14 9.83
N MET A 3 10.33 -0.73 9.76
CA MET A 3 9.01 -0.51 10.33
C MET A 3 8.43 -1.83 10.87
N LEU A 4 7.64 -1.78 11.94
CA LEU A 4 6.87 -2.96 12.38
C LEU A 4 5.74 -3.28 11.39
N VAL A 5 5.57 -4.56 11.05
CA VAL A 5 4.46 -5.04 10.19
C VAL A 5 3.09 -4.61 10.74
N SER A 6 2.95 -4.55 12.07
CA SER A 6 1.72 -4.09 12.74
C SER A 6 1.35 -2.63 12.45
N LYS A 7 2.27 -1.83 11.89
CA LYS A 7 2.03 -0.43 11.49
C LYS A 7 1.56 -0.30 10.04
N MET A 8 1.72 -1.32 9.18
CA MET A 8 1.26 -1.26 7.79
C MET A 8 -0.23 -0.89 7.63
N PRO A 9 -1.18 -1.38 8.47
CA PRO A 9 -2.57 -0.97 8.36
C PRO A 9 -2.78 0.54 8.53
N LEU A 10 -1.94 1.20 9.34
CA LEU A 10 -2.00 2.65 9.55
C LEU A 10 -1.59 3.40 8.28
N VAL A 11 -0.50 2.95 7.63
CA VAL A 11 -0.03 3.50 6.35
C VAL A 11 -1.12 3.36 5.28
N ILE A 12 -1.73 2.18 5.16
CA ILE A 12 -2.80 1.93 4.18
C ILE A 12 -4.01 2.82 4.45
N GLY A 13 -4.41 2.96 5.72
CA GLY A 13 -5.50 3.85 6.12
C GLY A 13 -5.22 5.31 5.79
N GLU A 14 -4.03 5.81 6.11
CA GLU A 14 -3.64 7.19 5.83
C GLU A 14 -3.55 7.45 4.32
N PHE A 15 -3.00 6.52 3.54
CA PHE A 15 -2.95 6.63 2.08
C PHE A 15 -4.36 6.68 1.47
N TYR A 16 -5.29 5.85 1.96
CA TYR A 16 -6.67 5.88 1.50
C TYR A 16 -7.34 7.24 1.78
N GLU A 17 -7.26 7.74 3.01
CA GLU A 17 -7.92 8.99 3.40
C GLU A 17 -7.29 10.24 2.78
N THR A 18 -5.96 10.25 2.58
CA THR A 18 -5.23 11.45 2.11
C THR A 18 -4.96 11.46 0.61
N VAL A 19 -4.96 10.30 -0.07
CA VAL A 19 -4.63 10.19 -1.50
C VAL A 19 -5.79 9.64 -2.31
N LEU A 20 -6.23 8.41 -2.03
CA LEU A 20 -7.18 7.72 -2.91
C LEU A 20 -8.59 8.30 -2.86
N LYS A 21 -9.11 8.54 -1.65
CA LYS A 21 -10.49 9.02 -1.46
C LYS A 21 -10.68 10.45 -2.00
N PRO A 22 -9.81 11.45 -1.74
CA PRO A 22 -9.94 12.77 -2.33
C PRO A 22 -9.89 12.73 -3.86
N MET A 23 -8.94 11.99 -4.44
CA MET A 23 -8.80 11.84 -5.89
C MET A 23 -10.05 11.20 -6.52
N ALA A 24 -10.60 10.16 -5.88
CA ALA A 24 -11.80 9.50 -6.38
C ALA A 24 -13.03 10.42 -6.34
N LEU A 25 -13.18 11.20 -5.27
CA LEU A 25 -14.27 12.16 -5.13
C LEU A 25 -14.15 13.32 -6.13
N GLU A 26 -12.94 13.80 -6.39
CA GLU A 26 -12.68 14.84 -7.40
C GLU A 26 -13.02 14.35 -8.82
N LYS A 27 -12.66 13.11 -9.16
CA LYS A 27 -13.04 12.50 -10.45
C LYS A 27 -14.55 12.24 -10.57
N GLY A 28 -15.23 12.01 -9.44
CA GLY A 28 -16.67 11.77 -9.41
C GLY A 28 -17.12 10.49 -10.15
N GLY A 29 -18.42 10.41 -10.41
CA GLY A 29 -19.02 9.33 -11.22
C GLY A 29 -18.67 7.92 -10.75
N ILE A 30 -18.40 7.04 -11.71
CA ILE A 30 -18.09 5.62 -11.45
C ILE A 30 -16.81 5.42 -10.64
N THR A 31 -15.84 6.33 -10.78
CA THR A 31 -14.59 6.33 -10.03
C THR A 31 -14.86 6.47 -8.53
N ALA A 32 -15.63 7.48 -8.15
CA ALA A 32 -16.03 7.70 -6.76
C ALA A 32 -16.83 6.51 -6.21
N MET A 33 -17.81 6.02 -6.98
CA MET A 33 -18.66 4.90 -6.58
C MET A 33 -17.91 3.57 -6.43
N THR A 34 -16.72 3.44 -7.03
CA THR A 34 -15.93 2.21 -6.96
C THR A 34 -14.79 2.30 -5.96
N ILE A 35 -13.96 3.35 -6.04
CA ILE A 35 -12.74 3.47 -5.24
C ILE A 35 -13.06 3.75 -3.76
N VAL A 36 -14.09 4.54 -3.46
CA VAL A 36 -14.47 4.83 -2.07
C VAL A 36 -14.89 3.56 -1.31
N PRO A 37 -15.87 2.75 -1.77
CA PRO A 37 -16.25 1.55 -1.05
C PRO A 37 -15.17 0.47 -1.05
N LEU A 38 -14.48 0.25 -2.19
CA LEU A 38 -13.42 -0.76 -2.25
C LEU A 38 -12.19 -0.37 -1.43
N GLY A 39 -11.82 0.91 -1.42
CA GLY A 39 -10.74 1.43 -0.58
C GLY A 39 -11.08 1.30 0.91
N ALA A 40 -12.30 1.65 1.32
CA ALA A 40 -12.76 1.45 2.69
C ALA A 40 -12.75 -0.03 3.10
N LEU A 41 -13.18 -0.93 2.21
CA LEU A 41 -13.11 -2.37 2.44
C LEU A 41 -11.66 -2.84 2.57
N ALA A 42 -10.77 -2.41 1.68
CA ALA A 42 -9.36 -2.76 1.70
C ALA A 42 -8.67 -2.30 2.99
N VAL A 43 -8.96 -1.10 3.50
CA VAL A 43 -8.46 -0.63 4.81
C VAL A 43 -8.93 -1.57 5.91
N LYS A 44 -10.23 -1.91 5.94
CA LYS A 44 -10.81 -2.81 6.95
C LYS A 44 -10.22 -4.22 6.90
N THR A 45 -9.95 -4.76 5.72
CA THR A 45 -9.40 -6.11 5.54
C THR A 45 -7.88 -6.15 5.50
N SER A 46 -7.21 -5.00 5.50
CA SER A 46 -5.75 -4.89 5.35
C SER A 46 -4.96 -5.76 6.34
N PRO A 47 -5.32 -5.92 7.63
CA PRO A 47 -4.54 -6.77 8.53
C PRO A 47 -4.48 -8.24 8.10
N LEU A 48 -5.54 -8.73 7.43
CA LEU A 48 -5.58 -10.09 6.89
C LEU A 48 -4.78 -10.19 5.60
N LEU A 49 -4.94 -9.21 4.70
CA LEU A 49 -4.21 -9.17 3.42
C LEU A 49 -2.70 -9.06 3.65
N ILE A 50 -2.25 -8.20 4.56
CA ILE A 50 -0.83 -8.06 4.88
C ILE A 50 -0.26 -9.43 5.32
N ARG A 51 -0.96 -10.14 6.20
CA ARG A 51 -0.53 -11.46 6.69
C ARG A 51 -0.38 -12.49 5.56
N SER A 52 -1.25 -12.47 4.54
CA SER A 52 -1.13 -13.40 3.42
C SER A 52 0.08 -13.12 2.53
N TYR A 53 0.58 -11.88 2.49
CA TYR A 53 1.77 -11.51 1.70
C TYR A 53 3.09 -11.67 2.48
N ILE A 54 3.06 -11.92 3.80
CA ILE A 54 4.29 -12.06 4.60
C ILE A 54 5.26 -13.10 4.04
N PRO A 55 4.85 -14.32 3.65
CA PRO A 55 5.78 -15.31 3.11
C PRO A 55 6.51 -14.82 1.85
N GLU A 56 5.78 -14.22 0.90
CA GLU A 56 6.36 -13.67 -0.33
C GLU A 56 7.33 -12.52 -0.03
N LEU A 57 6.96 -11.63 0.90
CA LEU A 57 7.81 -10.52 1.31
C LEU A 57 9.05 -11.00 2.10
N GLN A 58 8.97 -12.13 2.80
CA GLN A 58 10.13 -12.76 3.44
C GLN A 58 11.08 -13.36 2.40
N ASP A 59 10.55 -14.05 1.39
CA ASP A 59 11.34 -14.61 0.29
C ASP A 59 12.04 -13.50 -0.52
N ALA A 60 11.39 -12.35 -0.68
CA ALA A 60 11.97 -11.15 -1.28
C ALA A 60 12.97 -10.41 -0.37
N GLY A 61 13.13 -10.85 0.89
CA GLY A 61 13.97 -10.21 1.89
C GLY A 61 13.48 -8.82 2.33
N VAL A 62 12.22 -8.49 2.06
CA VAL A 62 11.55 -7.25 2.49
C VAL A 62 11.13 -7.35 3.95
N VAL A 63 10.64 -8.53 4.38
CA VAL A 63 10.31 -8.83 5.77
C VAL A 63 11.40 -9.70 6.38
N ASN A 64 11.71 -9.49 7.65
CA ASN A 64 12.68 -10.32 8.38
C ASN A 64 12.18 -11.77 8.60
N GLY A 65 13.07 -12.68 8.99
CA GLY A 65 12.73 -14.09 9.20
C GLY A 65 11.64 -14.35 10.26
N SER A 66 11.46 -13.44 11.23
CA SER A 66 10.40 -13.53 12.24
C SER A 66 9.06 -12.96 11.79
N GLY A 67 8.98 -12.26 10.66
CA GLY A 67 7.71 -11.80 10.08
C GLY A 67 7.16 -10.51 10.69
N ASP A 68 7.93 -9.81 11.52
CA ASP A 68 7.46 -8.68 12.33
C ASP A 68 8.07 -7.33 11.94
N ILE A 69 9.18 -7.34 11.19
CA ILE A 69 9.88 -6.12 10.73
C ILE A 69 9.93 -6.11 9.20
N ILE A 70 9.56 -4.98 8.62
CA ILE A 70 9.73 -4.63 7.22
C ILE A 70 10.93 -3.71 7.04
N ASP A 71 11.71 -3.97 6.00
CA ASP A 71 12.67 -3.04 5.41
C ASP A 71 11.95 -2.17 4.35
N LEU A 72 11.80 -0.89 4.65
CA LEU A 72 11.05 0.06 3.81
C LEU A 72 11.74 0.32 2.47
N ASP A 73 13.06 0.30 2.43
CA ASP A 73 13.82 0.62 1.21
C ASP A 73 13.67 -0.55 0.23
N ARG A 74 13.75 -1.78 0.77
CA ARG A 74 13.47 -3.00 -0.01
C ARG A 74 12.01 -3.10 -0.43
N LEU A 75 11.07 -2.72 0.45
CA LEU A 75 9.65 -2.69 0.11
C LEU A 75 9.38 -1.74 -1.06
N GLN A 76 10.01 -0.57 -1.08
CA GLN A 76 9.87 0.40 -2.16
C GLN A 76 10.36 -0.17 -3.50
N VAL A 77 11.56 -0.76 -3.52
CA VAL A 77 12.11 -1.39 -4.71
C VAL A 77 11.22 -2.53 -5.19
N PHE A 78 10.78 -3.40 -4.27
CA PHE A 78 9.86 -4.50 -4.57
C PHE A 78 8.55 -4.00 -5.18
N ALA A 79 7.92 -2.98 -4.58
CA ALA A 79 6.65 -2.43 -5.05
C ALA A 79 6.79 -1.77 -6.42
N LEU A 80 7.87 -1.04 -6.68
CA LEU A 80 8.15 -0.44 -7.99
C LEU A 80 8.35 -1.51 -9.07
N ASP A 81 9.09 -2.57 -8.77
CA ASP A 81 9.31 -3.66 -9.72
C ASP A 81 8.05 -4.49 -9.95
N TYR A 82 7.23 -4.69 -8.90
CA TYR A 82 5.91 -5.30 -9.03
C TYR A 82 5.00 -4.47 -9.94
N LEU A 83 4.92 -3.15 -9.73
CA LEU A 83 4.10 -2.25 -10.54
C LEU A 83 4.52 -2.22 -12.01
N LYS A 84 5.82 -2.31 -12.30
CA LYS A 84 6.33 -2.43 -13.69
C LYS A 84 5.89 -3.74 -14.35
N LYS A 85 5.94 -4.85 -13.61
CA LYS A 85 5.56 -6.19 -14.12
C LYS A 85 4.05 -6.35 -14.27
N GLN A 86 3.30 -5.76 -13.34
CA GLN A 86 1.85 -5.82 -13.28
C GLN A 86 1.27 -4.42 -13.05
N PRO A 87 1.01 -3.67 -14.14
CA PRO A 87 0.31 -2.40 -14.04
C PRO A 87 -1.06 -2.60 -13.39
N PHE A 88 -1.37 -1.79 -12.38
CA PHE A 88 -2.64 -1.83 -11.68
C PHE A 88 -3.54 -0.69 -12.14
N GLU A 89 -4.73 -1.03 -12.63
CA GLU A 89 -5.77 -0.07 -13.03
C GLU A 89 -7.13 -0.48 -12.45
N LEU A 90 -7.84 0.47 -11.84
CA LEU A 90 -9.17 0.27 -11.26
C LEU A 90 -10.03 1.51 -11.47
N ALA A 91 -11.17 1.36 -12.15
CA ALA A 91 -12.17 2.42 -12.33
C ALA A 91 -11.57 3.79 -12.78
N GLY A 92 -10.63 3.77 -13.72
CA GLY A 92 -9.97 4.98 -14.23
C GLY A 92 -8.87 5.55 -13.32
N TYR A 93 -8.54 4.88 -12.21
CA TYR A 93 -7.30 5.07 -11.48
C TYR A 93 -6.24 4.12 -12.02
N LYS A 94 -5.05 4.63 -12.29
CA LYS A 94 -3.86 3.87 -12.66
C LYS A 94 -2.82 4.13 -11.60
N ALA A 95 -2.29 3.09 -10.99
CA ALA A 95 -1.21 3.24 -10.03
C ALA A 95 0.06 3.69 -10.77
N MET A 96 0.69 4.73 -10.26
CA MET A 96 1.91 5.31 -10.83
C MET A 96 3.08 5.18 -9.82
N PRO A 97 4.34 5.26 -10.26
CA PRO A 97 5.50 5.23 -9.37
C PRO A 97 5.42 6.26 -8.23
N GLU A 98 4.81 7.41 -8.48
CA GLU A 98 4.59 8.47 -7.48
C GLU A 98 3.66 8.03 -6.35
N ASP A 99 2.73 7.11 -6.60
CA ASP A 99 1.87 6.55 -5.55
C ASP A 99 2.65 5.60 -4.64
N VAL A 100 3.62 4.86 -5.21
CA VAL A 100 4.57 4.06 -4.42
C VAL A 100 5.47 4.96 -3.58
N GLN A 101 5.92 6.09 -4.13
CA GLN A 101 6.69 7.08 -3.36
C GLN A 101 5.86 7.66 -2.20
N LYS A 102 4.60 8.04 -2.42
CA LYS A 102 3.72 8.51 -1.34
C LYS A 102 3.53 7.46 -0.24
N LEU A 103 3.35 6.18 -0.61
CA LEU A 103 3.28 5.08 0.36
C LEU A 103 4.58 4.95 1.17
N TYR A 104 5.74 5.09 0.52
CA TYR A 104 7.03 5.09 1.19
C TYR A 104 7.14 6.28 2.17
N ASP A 105 6.83 7.50 1.72
CA ASP A 105 6.89 8.71 2.56
C ASP A 105 5.96 8.62 3.77
N LEU A 106 4.77 8.02 3.61
CA LEU A 106 3.86 7.72 4.71
C LEU A 106 4.45 6.66 5.65
N SER A 107 5.05 5.61 5.10
CA SER A 107 5.67 4.55 5.91
C SER A 107 6.83 5.06 6.76
N VAL A 108 7.60 6.03 6.24
CA VAL A 108 8.69 6.69 6.96
C VAL A 108 8.20 7.36 8.26
N LYS A 109 6.98 7.90 8.30
CA LYS A 109 6.39 8.47 9.54
C LYS A 109 6.22 7.45 10.66
N TYR A 110 6.16 6.16 10.32
CA TYR A 110 5.97 5.05 11.25
C TYR A 110 7.24 4.19 11.42
N ALA A 111 8.37 4.64 10.87
CA ALA A 111 9.64 3.93 10.97
C ALA A 111 10.17 3.86 12.42
N LEU A 112 11.00 2.85 12.67
CA LEU A 112 11.74 2.62 13.90
C LEU A 112 13.04 3.43 13.96
#